data_AF-A0A7S6M705-F1
#
_entry.id   AF-A0A7S6M705-F1
#
_cell.length_a   1.000
_cell.length_b   1.000
_cell.length_c   1.000
_cell.angle_alpha   90.00
_cell.angle_beta   90.00
_cell.angle_gamma   90.00
#
_symmetry.space_group_name_H-M   'P 1'
#
loop_
_entity.id
_entity.type
_entity.pdbx_description
1 polymer ?
#
loop_
_entity_poly.entity_id
_entity_poly.type
_entity_poly.pdbx_seq_one_letter_code
_entity_poly.pdbx_strand_id
1 'polypeptide(L)'
;MTRLADPYCSNCGYSLIGATETSKCPECGRPLVEVLTRDIPASATGLRRKSEVLLFGLPLVDVAFGPHGMEKYGHARGFLAVGDVATGVIAVGGRAQGLFAFGGLSIGLFSFGGMALGLVSFGGFAIALALACGGFALGAVAFGGMTAGGYAVGGVATGYAATGGMAYGWFVESPTAFGRYVLSRARRDPEAVAFFTRYGGIRNVIGNLFGGLWLIAFVLFTVAISVAPGIVTAAARRWALRKPRG
;
A
#
# COMPACT_ATOMS: atom_id res chain seq x y z
N MET A 1 -39.07 -17.47 -13.75
CA MET A 1 -38.49 -16.51 -14.73
C MET A 1 -37.31 -15.84 -14.07
N THR A 2 -36.09 -16.31 -14.35
CA THR A 2 -34.85 -15.67 -13.88
C THR A 2 -34.78 -14.27 -14.49
N ARG A 3 -34.73 -13.22 -13.68
CA ARG A 3 -34.46 -11.86 -14.19
C ARG A 3 -33.14 -11.92 -14.94
N LEU A 4 -33.15 -11.62 -16.24
CA LEU A 4 -31.91 -11.36 -16.97
C LEU A 4 -31.19 -10.22 -16.24
N ALA A 5 -29.88 -10.35 -16.05
CA ALA A 5 -29.09 -9.29 -15.45
C ALA A 5 -29.18 -8.02 -16.31
N ASP A 6 -29.17 -6.87 -15.64
CA ASP A 6 -29.28 -5.58 -16.31
C ASP A 6 -28.12 -5.39 -17.31
N PRO A 7 -28.40 -4.97 -18.56
CA PRO A 7 -27.36 -4.71 -19.55
C PRO A 7 -26.47 -3.56 -19.10
N TYR A 8 -25.15 -3.73 -19.21
CA TYR A 8 -24.20 -2.68 -18.85
C TYR A 8 -23.03 -2.61 -19.85
N CYS A 9 -22.40 -1.43 -19.89
CA CYS A 9 -21.23 -1.13 -20.68
C CYS A 9 -19.98 -1.77 -20.07
N SER A 10 -19.33 -2.74 -20.73
CA SER A 10 -18.08 -3.38 -20.26
C SER A 10 -16.92 -2.39 -20.07
N ASN A 11 -16.92 -1.30 -20.84
CA ASN A 11 -15.86 -0.29 -20.82
C ASN A 11 -16.05 0.79 -19.74
N CYS A 12 -17.28 1.02 -19.29
CA CYS A 12 -17.63 2.18 -18.46
C CYS A 12 -18.55 1.90 -17.27
N GLY A 13 -19.11 0.70 -17.17
CA GLY A 13 -20.04 0.31 -16.11
C GLY A 13 -21.41 1.01 -16.18
N TYR A 14 -21.67 1.81 -17.22
CA TYR A 14 -22.95 2.48 -17.39
C TYR A 14 -24.07 1.47 -17.64
N SER A 15 -25.18 1.62 -16.91
CA SER A 15 -26.37 0.80 -17.09
C SER A 15 -27.09 1.18 -18.38
N LEU A 16 -27.26 0.22 -19.27
CA LEU A 16 -27.86 0.38 -20.59
C LEU A 16 -29.38 0.09 -20.59
N ILE A 17 -30.03 0.09 -19.41
CA ILE A 17 -31.46 -0.26 -19.23
C ILE A 17 -32.42 0.64 -20.05
N GLY A 18 -31.97 1.79 -20.58
CA GLY A 18 -32.76 2.66 -21.47
C GLY A 18 -32.06 3.07 -22.76
N ALA A 19 -30.94 2.44 -23.13
CA ALA A 19 -30.14 2.83 -24.29
C ALA A 19 -30.54 2.05 -25.57
N THR A 20 -31.82 2.14 -25.97
CA THR A 20 -32.35 1.42 -27.14
C THR A 20 -32.16 2.16 -28.47
N GLU A 21 -32.06 3.49 -28.42
CA GLU A 21 -31.97 4.34 -29.63
C GLU A 21 -30.54 4.82 -29.94
N THR A 22 -29.59 4.53 -29.06
CA THR A 22 -28.20 4.99 -29.19
C THR A 22 -27.30 3.86 -29.67
N SER A 23 -26.66 4.04 -30.83
CA SER A 23 -25.67 3.11 -31.38
C SER A 23 -24.33 3.13 -30.65
N LYS A 24 -24.14 4.11 -29.76
CA LYS A 24 -22.94 4.33 -28.95
C LYS A 24 -23.33 4.52 -27.50
N CYS A 25 -22.46 4.09 -26.58
CA CYS A 25 -22.73 4.22 -25.17
C CYS A 25 -22.72 5.72 -24.78
N PRO A 26 -23.72 6.24 -24.04
CA PRO A 26 -23.81 7.68 -23.72
C PRO A 26 -22.65 8.18 -22.84
N GLU A 27 -22.10 7.31 -22.00
CA GLU A 27 -20.91 7.60 -21.19
C GLU A 27 -19.60 7.44 -21.99
N CYS A 28 -19.32 6.24 -22.52
CA CYS A 28 -18.01 5.96 -23.12
C CYS A 28 -17.88 6.29 -24.61
N GLY A 29 -18.97 6.48 -25.35
CA GLY A 29 -18.97 6.78 -26.79
C GLY A 29 -18.48 5.67 -27.71
N ARG A 30 -18.12 4.50 -27.16
CA ARG A 30 -17.83 3.31 -27.96
C ARG A 30 -19.12 2.73 -28.56
N PRO A 31 -19.05 2.09 -29.73
CA PRO A 31 -20.22 1.48 -30.33
C PRO A 31 -20.78 0.39 -29.40
N LEU A 32 -22.11 0.39 -29.21
CA LEU A 32 -22.78 -0.55 -28.30
C LEU A 32 -22.45 -2.00 -28.63
N VAL A 33 -22.24 -2.32 -29.91
CA VAL A 33 -21.90 -3.68 -30.38
C VAL A 33 -20.61 -4.23 -29.76
N GLU A 34 -19.66 -3.36 -29.38
CA GLU A 34 -18.38 -3.77 -28.77
C GLU A 34 -18.43 -3.81 -27.24
N VAL A 35 -19.34 -3.06 -26.63
CA VAL A 35 -19.32 -2.81 -25.17
C VAL A 35 -20.56 -3.29 -24.43
N LEU A 36 -21.64 -3.67 -25.13
CA LEU A 36 -22.86 -4.13 -24.49
C LEU A 36 -22.67 -5.56 -23.99
N THR A 37 -22.73 -5.71 -22.67
CA THR A 37 -22.60 -6.99 -21.98
C THR A 37 -23.86 -7.25 -21.17
N ARG A 38 -24.30 -8.51 -21.17
CA ARG A 38 -25.42 -9.03 -20.37
C ARG A 38 -24.92 -10.32 -19.73
N ASP A 39 -24.48 -10.25 -18.49
CA ASP A 39 -23.89 -11.42 -17.84
C ASP A 39 -24.96 -12.30 -17.21
N ILE A 40 -24.96 -13.59 -17.55
CA ILE A 40 -25.57 -14.65 -16.74
C ILE A 40 -24.70 -14.75 -15.47
N PRO A 41 -25.25 -14.83 -14.25
CA PRO A 41 -24.47 -14.63 -13.02
C PRO A 41 -23.54 -15.82 -12.75
N ALA A 42 -22.36 -15.83 -13.38
CA ALA A 42 -21.27 -16.76 -13.10
C ALA A 42 -19.90 -16.29 -13.63
N SER A 43 -19.62 -14.98 -13.68
CA SER A 43 -18.25 -14.43 -13.63
C SER A 43 -18.37 -12.92 -13.60
N ALA A 44 -18.00 -12.27 -12.50
CA ALA A 44 -17.98 -10.81 -12.42
C ALA A 44 -16.92 -10.28 -13.39
N THR A 45 -17.34 -9.79 -14.57
CA THR A 45 -16.43 -9.22 -15.56
C THR A 45 -15.65 -8.07 -14.92
N GLY A 46 -14.35 -8.25 -14.84
CA GLY A 46 -13.45 -7.31 -14.22
C GLY A 46 -13.40 -5.94 -14.93
N LEU A 47 -13.46 -4.85 -14.16
CA LEU A 47 -13.29 -3.49 -14.68
C LEU A 47 -11.84 -3.29 -15.13
N ARG A 48 -11.61 -3.12 -16.44
CA ARG A 48 -10.31 -2.76 -17.02
C ARG A 48 -10.39 -1.41 -17.72
N ARG A 49 -9.62 -0.43 -17.25
CA ARG A 49 -9.61 0.93 -17.80
C ARG A 49 -8.20 1.50 -17.82
N LYS A 50 -7.76 1.89 -19.02
CA LYS A 50 -6.47 2.53 -19.29
C LYS A 50 -6.67 3.98 -19.72
N SER A 51 -5.83 4.88 -19.23
CA SER A 51 -5.74 6.24 -19.76
C SER A 51 -4.92 6.28 -21.05
N GLU A 52 -5.33 7.08 -22.05
CA GLU A 52 -4.59 7.30 -23.31
C GLU A 52 -3.32 8.12 -23.12
N VAL A 53 -3.19 8.83 -21.99
CA VAL A 53 -1.99 9.63 -21.69
C VAL A 53 -0.88 8.67 -21.26
N LEU A 54 0.10 8.49 -22.15
CA LEU A 54 1.30 7.72 -21.90
C LEU A 54 2.41 8.66 -21.38
N LEU A 55 2.95 8.37 -20.20
CA LEU A 55 4.17 9.00 -19.67
C LEU A 55 5.28 7.95 -19.68
N PHE A 56 6.38 8.24 -20.37
CA PHE A 56 7.51 7.31 -20.53
C PHE A 56 7.11 5.93 -21.09
N GLY A 57 6.09 5.87 -21.96
CA GLY A 57 5.61 4.61 -22.56
C GLY A 57 4.70 3.76 -21.67
N LEU A 58 4.34 4.25 -20.48
CA LEU A 58 3.39 3.62 -19.54
C LEU A 58 2.13 4.48 -19.40
N PRO A 59 0.93 3.88 -19.25
CA PRO A 59 -0.29 4.66 -19.03
C PRO A 59 -0.19 5.40 -17.70
N LEU A 60 -0.63 6.67 -17.68
CA LEU A 60 -0.69 7.48 -16.46
C LEU A 60 -1.53 6.78 -15.39
N VAL A 61 -2.69 6.24 -15.77
CA VAL A 61 -3.61 5.53 -14.89
C VAL A 61 -4.04 4.22 -15.53
N ASP A 62 -3.85 3.11 -14.82
CA ASP A 62 -4.36 1.79 -15.20
C ASP A 62 -5.15 1.20 -14.04
N VAL A 63 -6.42 0.88 -14.30
CA VAL A 63 -7.33 0.29 -13.33
C VAL A 63 -7.74 -1.09 -13.84
N ALA A 64 -7.43 -2.15 -13.10
CA ALA A 64 -7.77 -3.52 -13.47
C ALA A 64 -8.25 -4.31 -12.25
N PHE A 65 -9.56 -4.45 -12.09
CA PHE A 65 -10.17 -5.24 -11.02
C PHE A 65 -10.84 -6.46 -11.58
N GLY A 66 -10.71 -7.61 -10.91
CA GLY A 66 -11.55 -8.77 -11.16
C GLY A 66 -11.17 -9.62 -12.39
N PRO A 67 -11.80 -10.79 -12.53
CA PRO A 67 -11.49 -11.76 -13.56
C PRO A 67 -11.98 -11.29 -14.94
N HIS A 68 -11.19 -11.53 -15.99
CA HIS A 68 -11.57 -11.23 -17.36
C HIS A 68 -11.14 -12.38 -18.27
N GLY A 69 -12.11 -13.01 -18.93
CA GLY A 69 -11.88 -14.22 -19.71
C GLY A 69 -11.30 -15.35 -18.85
N MET A 70 -10.09 -15.81 -19.19
CA MET A 70 -9.38 -16.91 -18.50
C MET A 70 -8.48 -16.43 -17.33
N GLU A 71 -8.28 -15.12 -17.16
CA GLU A 71 -7.42 -14.57 -16.11
C GLU A 71 -8.24 -14.30 -14.83
N LYS A 72 -7.86 -14.94 -13.72
CA LYS A 72 -8.55 -14.80 -12.41
C LYS A 72 -8.26 -13.49 -11.69
N TYR A 73 -7.22 -12.76 -12.08
CA TYR A 73 -6.74 -11.55 -11.40
C TYR A 73 -6.58 -10.39 -12.39
N GLY A 74 -6.99 -9.19 -11.97
CA GLY A 74 -6.73 -7.95 -12.72
C GLY A 74 -5.28 -7.47 -12.55
N HIS A 75 -4.52 -7.44 -13.64
CA HIS A 75 -3.17 -6.87 -13.69
C HIS A 75 -3.21 -5.42 -14.17
N ALA A 76 -2.88 -4.47 -13.29
CA ALA A 76 -2.78 -3.04 -13.59
C ALA A 76 -1.30 -2.62 -13.67
N ARG A 77 -0.90 -1.93 -14.74
CA ARG A 77 0.46 -1.39 -14.90
C ARG A 77 0.41 0.06 -15.36
N GLY A 78 0.93 0.98 -14.55
CA GLY A 78 0.93 2.41 -14.87
C GLY A 78 1.64 3.27 -13.84
N PHE A 79 1.62 4.58 -14.02
CA PHE A 79 2.15 5.50 -12.99
C PHE A 79 1.30 5.43 -11.72
N LEU A 80 -0.03 5.47 -11.89
CA LEU A 80 -1.03 5.12 -10.89
C LEU A 80 -1.70 3.80 -11.29
N ALA A 81 -1.40 2.72 -10.58
CA ALA A 81 -1.94 1.39 -10.84
C ALA A 81 -2.91 0.97 -9.72
N VAL A 82 -4.14 0.60 -10.08
CA VAL A 82 -5.16 0.17 -9.12
C VAL A 82 -5.74 -1.18 -9.57
N GLY A 83 -5.58 -2.23 -8.78
CA GLY A 83 -6.08 -3.56 -9.17
C GLY A 83 -5.75 -4.69 -8.20
N ASP A 84 -6.05 -5.94 -8.57
CA ASP A 84 -5.69 -7.11 -7.74
C ASP A 84 -4.17 -7.29 -7.67
N VAL A 85 -3.51 -7.09 -8.82
CA VAL A 85 -2.07 -7.04 -8.96
C VAL A 85 -1.70 -5.71 -9.62
N ALA A 86 -1.18 -4.77 -8.84
CA ALA A 86 -0.83 -3.43 -9.28
C ALA A 86 0.69 -3.24 -9.32
N THR A 87 1.23 -2.80 -10.46
CA THR A 87 2.65 -2.47 -10.61
C THR A 87 2.79 -1.03 -11.13
N GLY A 88 3.43 -0.15 -10.35
CA GLY A 88 3.50 1.26 -10.71
C GLY A 88 4.35 2.13 -9.79
N VAL A 89 4.31 3.45 -9.96
CA VAL A 89 4.93 4.37 -9.00
C VAL A 89 4.07 4.44 -7.74
N ILE A 90 2.76 4.59 -7.93
CA ILE A 90 1.74 4.47 -6.89
C ILE A 90 0.90 3.24 -7.22
N ALA A 91 1.01 2.19 -6.40
CA ALA A 91 0.31 0.93 -6.59
C ALA A 91 -0.68 0.69 -5.44
N VAL A 92 -1.94 0.45 -5.77
CA VAL A 92 -3.02 0.16 -4.81
C VAL A 92 -3.66 -1.17 -5.18
N GLY A 93 -3.62 -2.17 -4.29
CA GLY A 93 -4.15 -3.49 -4.62
C GLY A 93 -3.98 -4.59 -3.59
N GLY A 94 -4.40 -5.80 -3.93
CA GLY A 94 -4.13 -7.00 -3.11
C GLY A 94 -2.63 -7.32 -3.08
N ARG A 95 -1.99 -7.29 -4.26
CA ARG A 95 -0.55 -7.32 -4.46
C ARG A 95 -0.10 -6.03 -5.12
N ALA A 96 0.62 -5.18 -4.39
CA ALA A 96 1.08 -3.88 -4.86
C ALA A 96 2.61 -3.87 -4.95
N GLN A 97 3.15 -3.51 -6.12
CA GLN A 97 4.58 -3.37 -6.36
C GLN A 97 4.88 -1.96 -6.88
N GLY A 98 5.68 -1.17 -6.15
CA GLY A 98 5.95 0.20 -6.58
C GLY A 98 6.85 1.04 -5.69
N LEU A 99 6.96 2.33 -5.99
CA LEU A 99 7.66 3.27 -5.10
C LEU A 99 6.84 3.48 -3.82
N PHE A 100 5.53 3.72 -3.99
CA PHE A 100 4.52 3.75 -2.95
C PHE A 100 3.54 2.60 -3.18
N ALA A 101 3.58 1.59 -2.31
CA ALA A 101 2.73 0.40 -2.40
C ALA A 101 1.74 0.35 -1.23
N PHE A 102 0.45 0.30 -1.55
CA PHE A 102 -0.65 0.16 -0.61
C PHE A 102 -1.41 -1.13 -0.88
N GLY A 103 -1.42 -2.07 0.06
CA GLY A 103 -2.07 -3.35 -0.18
C GLY A 103 -1.98 -4.39 0.92
N GLY A 104 -2.47 -5.60 0.62
CA GLY A 104 -2.28 -6.76 1.50
C GLY A 104 -0.83 -7.22 1.50
N LEU A 105 -0.28 -7.43 0.30
CA LEU A 105 1.13 -7.72 0.03
C LEU A 105 1.76 -6.55 -0.72
N SER A 106 2.63 -5.81 -0.05
CA SER A 106 3.19 -4.55 -0.55
C SER A 106 4.71 -4.68 -0.70
N ILE A 107 5.24 -4.47 -1.90
CA ILE A 107 6.69 -4.50 -2.18
C ILE A 107 7.08 -3.16 -2.77
N GLY A 108 7.95 -2.42 -2.11
CA GLY A 108 8.26 -1.08 -2.54
C GLY A 108 9.27 -0.33 -1.69
N LEU A 109 9.50 0.92 -2.04
CA LEU A 109 10.41 1.78 -1.27
C LEU A 109 9.72 2.23 0.02
N PHE A 110 8.45 2.65 -0.13
CA PHE A 110 7.49 2.88 0.95
C PHE A 110 6.32 1.91 0.82
N SER A 111 6.26 0.96 1.75
CA SER A 111 5.25 -0.11 1.74
C SER A 111 4.31 0.01 2.94
N PHE A 112 3.00 0.04 2.66
CA PHE A 112 1.93 0.04 3.64
C PHE A 112 1.04 -1.18 3.42
N GLY A 113 0.87 -2.03 4.44
CA GLY A 113 0.04 -3.22 4.27
C GLY A 113 0.02 -4.23 5.40
N GLY A 114 -0.59 -5.38 5.16
CA GLY A 114 -0.53 -6.52 6.07
C GLY A 114 0.88 -7.12 6.10
N MET A 115 1.43 -7.38 4.92
CA MET A 115 2.78 -7.90 4.69
C MET A 115 3.54 -6.91 3.79
N ALA A 116 4.47 -6.17 4.39
CA ALA A 116 5.18 -5.07 3.76
C ALA A 116 6.68 -5.36 3.67
N LEU A 117 7.22 -5.29 2.45
CA LEU A 117 8.64 -5.46 2.13
C LEU A 117 9.17 -4.15 1.53
N GLY A 118 10.27 -3.60 2.06
CA GLY A 118 10.81 -2.37 1.50
C GLY A 118 12.02 -1.73 2.16
N LEU A 119 12.24 -0.45 1.87
CA LEU A 119 13.22 0.38 2.58
C LEU A 119 12.62 0.94 3.86
N VAL A 120 11.39 1.43 3.75
CA VAL A 120 10.53 1.85 4.86
C VAL A 120 9.23 1.08 4.76
N SER A 121 8.86 0.36 5.82
CA SER A 121 7.67 -0.49 5.82
C SER A 121 6.83 -0.32 7.07
N PHE A 122 5.53 -0.19 6.86
CA PHE A 122 4.52 -0.10 7.90
C PHE A 122 3.48 -1.20 7.70
N GLY A 123 3.27 -2.05 8.71
CA GLY A 123 2.31 -3.14 8.57
C GLY A 123 2.20 -4.10 9.74
N GLY A 124 1.45 -5.18 9.56
CA GLY A 124 1.41 -6.28 10.54
C GLY A 124 2.74 -7.02 10.59
N PHE A 125 3.18 -7.48 9.42
CA PHE A 125 4.51 -8.05 9.16
C PHE A 125 5.31 -7.08 8.28
N ALA A 126 6.29 -6.41 8.86
CA ALA A 126 7.12 -5.43 8.17
C ALA A 126 8.58 -5.92 8.10
N ILE A 127 9.11 -6.08 6.90
CA ILE A 127 10.53 -6.34 6.67
C ILE A 127 11.08 -5.16 5.89
N ALA A 128 11.92 -4.36 6.53
CA ALA A 128 12.47 -3.16 5.95
C ALA A 128 13.99 -3.09 6.13
N LEU A 129 14.70 -2.55 5.14
CA LEU A 129 16.15 -2.37 5.29
C LEU A 129 16.49 -1.24 6.26
N ALA A 130 15.81 -0.10 6.16
CA ALA A 130 16.07 1.07 7.00
C ALA A 130 15.15 1.13 8.22
N LEU A 131 13.82 1.19 8.00
CA LEU A 131 12.85 1.43 9.06
C LEU A 131 11.63 0.52 8.92
N ALA A 132 11.44 -0.37 9.90
CA ALA A 132 10.32 -1.29 9.96
C ALA A 132 9.44 -0.97 11.17
N CYS A 133 8.13 -0.85 10.95
CA CYS A 133 7.16 -0.57 12.00
C CYS A 133 5.97 -1.49 11.89
N GLY A 134 5.67 -2.25 12.95
CA GLY A 134 4.58 -3.22 12.88
C GLY A 134 4.37 -4.09 14.09
N GLY A 135 3.49 -5.08 13.98
CA GLY A 135 3.36 -6.13 14.98
C GLY A 135 4.64 -6.97 15.06
N PHE A 136 5.11 -7.42 13.89
CA PHE A 136 6.37 -8.12 13.69
C PHE A 136 7.24 -7.29 12.73
N ALA A 137 8.35 -6.74 13.23
CA ALA A 137 9.21 -5.84 12.46
C ALA A 137 10.67 -6.32 12.39
N LEU A 138 11.21 -6.42 11.18
CA LEU A 138 12.60 -6.77 10.91
C LEU A 138 13.27 -5.63 10.15
N GLY A 139 14.36 -5.07 10.66
CA GLY A 139 15.12 -4.04 9.95
C GLY A 139 16.28 -3.42 10.71
N ALA A 140 16.99 -2.46 10.10
CA ALA A 140 18.07 -1.76 10.81
C ALA A 140 17.54 -1.02 12.04
N VAL A 141 16.41 -0.33 11.88
CA VAL A 141 15.62 0.26 12.96
C VAL A 141 14.23 -0.36 12.94
N ALA A 142 13.85 -1.04 14.03
CA ALA A 142 12.59 -1.78 14.13
C ALA A 142 11.78 -1.33 15.34
N PHE A 143 10.50 -1.00 15.12
CA PHE A 143 9.53 -0.64 16.15
C PHE A 143 8.31 -1.57 16.10
N GLY A 144 7.88 -2.09 17.25
CA GLY A 144 6.75 -3.02 17.23
C GLY A 144 6.50 -3.85 18.48
N GLY A 145 5.65 -4.87 18.32
CA GLY A 145 5.43 -5.89 19.35
C GLY A 145 6.62 -6.83 19.47
N MET A 146 6.94 -7.52 18.37
CA MET A 146 8.13 -8.35 18.20
C MET A 146 9.05 -7.71 17.16
N THR A 147 10.29 -7.45 17.54
CA THR A 147 11.23 -6.70 16.71
C THR A 147 12.60 -7.37 16.66
N ALA A 148 13.22 -7.42 15.49
CA ALA A 148 14.63 -7.77 15.38
C ALA A 148 15.39 -6.83 14.44
N GLY A 149 16.56 -6.38 14.88
CA GLY A 149 17.29 -5.35 14.15
C GLY A 149 18.58 -4.87 14.77
N GLY A 150 19.21 -3.88 14.14
CA GLY A 150 20.34 -3.17 14.75
C GLY A 150 19.89 -2.40 15.99
N TYR A 151 18.87 -1.58 15.82
CA TYR A 151 18.17 -0.84 16.86
C TYR A 151 16.71 -1.32 16.94
N ALA A 152 16.38 -2.07 17.98
CA ALA A 152 15.08 -2.69 18.14
C ALA A 152 14.35 -2.14 19.37
N VAL A 153 13.13 -1.63 19.18
CA VAL A 153 12.30 -1.10 20.27
C VAL A 153 10.93 -1.77 20.23
N GLY A 154 10.56 -2.47 21.30
CA GLY A 154 9.29 -3.18 21.31
C GLY A 154 8.95 -3.95 22.58
N GLY A 155 7.87 -4.72 22.52
CA GLY A 155 7.52 -5.64 23.61
C GLY A 155 8.59 -6.72 23.80
N VAL A 156 8.94 -7.39 22.71
CA VAL A 156 10.05 -8.33 22.58
C VAL A 156 11.01 -7.80 21.54
N ALA A 157 12.24 -7.45 21.93
CA ALA A 157 13.23 -6.84 21.05
C ALA A 157 14.55 -7.62 21.01
N THR A 158 15.05 -7.92 19.81
CA THR A 158 16.32 -8.63 19.61
C THR A 158 17.26 -7.81 18.74
N GLY A 159 18.44 -7.46 19.22
CA GLY A 159 19.35 -6.62 18.42
C GLY A 159 20.68 -6.24 19.05
N TYR A 160 21.42 -5.38 18.36
CA TYR A 160 22.65 -4.79 18.91
C TYR A 160 22.33 -3.86 20.07
N ALA A 161 21.35 -2.98 19.86
CA ALA A 161 20.74 -2.15 20.88
C ALA A 161 19.24 -2.47 20.94
N ALA A 162 18.81 -3.08 22.04
CA ALA A 162 17.43 -3.52 22.22
C ALA A 162 16.80 -2.83 23.44
N THR A 163 15.62 -2.23 23.25
CA THR A 163 14.88 -1.53 24.30
C THR A 163 13.46 -2.06 24.36
N GLY A 164 12.95 -2.43 25.53
CA GLY A 164 11.61 -3.03 25.55
C GLY A 164 11.13 -3.60 26.88
N GLY A 165 10.05 -4.36 26.80
CA GLY A 165 9.58 -5.17 27.93
C GLY A 165 10.55 -6.32 28.21
N MET A 166 10.76 -7.16 27.20
CA MET A 166 11.73 -8.24 27.18
C MET A 166 12.70 -8.03 26.02
N ALA A 167 14.00 -8.06 26.28
CA ALA A 167 14.97 -7.77 25.23
C ALA A 167 16.23 -8.65 25.31
N TYR A 168 16.74 -8.99 24.12
CA TYR A 168 17.90 -9.87 23.91
C TYR A 168 18.93 -9.16 23.03
N GLY A 169 20.20 -9.11 23.45
CA GLY A 169 21.17 -8.38 22.65
C GLY A 169 22.52 -8.10 23.32
N TRP A 170 23.29 -7.23 22.68
CA TRP A 170 24.58 -6.80 23.21
C TRP A 170 24.42 -5.71 24.27
N PHE A 171 23.73 -4.62 23.90
CA PHE A 171 23.30 -3.54 24.78
C PHE A 171 21.79 -3.59 24.95
N VAL A 172 21.33 -3.82 26.18
CA VAL A 172 19.91 -4.05 26.45
C VAL A 172 19.40 -3.11 27.54
N GLU A 173 18.34 -2.37 27.26
CA GLU A 173 17.58 -1.56 28.23
C GLU A 173 16.17 -2.14 28.36
N SER A 174 15.96 -3.01 29.35
CA SER A 174 14.63 -3.58 29.63
C SER A 174 14.50 -4.06 31.09
N PRO A 175 13.28 -4.16 31.63
CA PRO A 175 13.02 -4.80 32.91
C PRO A 175 13.49 -6.26 32.95
N THR A 176 13.24 -7.01 31.87
CA THR A 176 13.75 -8.37 31.66
C THR A 176 14.73 -8.36 30.48
N ALA A 177 16.01 -8.27 30.82
CA ALA A 177 17.10 -8.09 29.86
C ALA A 177 18.05 -9.30 29.87
N PHE A 178 18.32 -9.84 28.69
CA PHE A 178 19.26 -10.94 28.50
C PHE A 178 20.33 -10.50 27.50
N GLY A 179 21.51 -10.17 28.01
CA GLY A 179 22.60 -9.65 27.19
C GLY A 179 23.91 -9.53 27.93
N ARG A 180 24.96 -9.14 27.22
CA ARG A 180 26.29 -8.94 27.81
C ARG A 180 26.33 -7.67 28.67
N TYR A 181 25.69 -6.59 28.19
CA TYR A 181 25.60 -5.30 28.86
C TYR A 181 24.14 -4.93 29.09
N VAL A 182 23.73 -4.94 30.36
CA VAL A 182 22.33 -4.80 30.76
C VAL A 182 22.11 -3.52 31.57
N LEU A 183 21.06 -2.81 31.18
CA LEU A 183 20.50 -1.67 31.89
C LEU A 183 19.08 -2.04 32.35
N SER A 184 18.98 -2.71 33.49
CA SER A 184 17.71 -3.06 34.15
C SER A 184 17.68 -2.55 35.60
N ARG A 185 16.53 -2.66 36.28
CA ARG A 185 16.44 -2.34 37.71
C ARG A 185 17.30 -3.26 38.57
N ALA A 186 17.53 -4.49 38.13
CA ALA A 186 18.26 -5.51 38.88
C ALA A 186 19.77 -5.52 38.57
N ARG A 187 20.16 -5.12 37.35
CA ARG A 187 21.55 -5.12 36.90
C ARG A 187 21.83 -3.87 36.07
N ARG A 188 22.78 -3.07 36.51
CA ARG A 188 23.12 -1.78 35.89
C ARG A 188 24.61 -1.72 35.59
N ASP A 189 24.99 -2.16 34.40
CA ASP A 189 26.40 -2.12 33.99
C ASP A 189 26.79 -0.69 33.58
N PRO A 190 27.94 -0.16 34.05
CA PRO A 190 28.36 1.21 33.73
C PRO A 190 28.61 1.42 32.23
N GLU A 191 29.06 0.38 31.52
CA GLU A 191 29.23 0.40 30.06
C GLU A 191 27.89 0.56 29.32
N ALA A 192 26.82 -0.09 29.80
CA ALA A 192 25.47 0.07 29.25
C ALA A 192 24.94 1.49 29.50
N VAL A 193 25.14 2.03 30.70
CA VAL A 193 24.75 3.41 31.03
C VAL A 193 25.47 4.40 30.12
N ALA A 194 26.77 4.26 29.93
CA ALA A 194 27.55 5.14 29.06
C ALA A 194 27.07 5.07 27.60
N PHE A 195 26.77 3.87 27.10
CA PHE A 195 26.21 3.68 25.76
C PHE A 195 24.85 4.37 25.61
N PHE A 196 23.87 4.08 26.48
CA PHE A 196 22.52 4.66 26.37
C PHE A 196 22.48 6.17 26.68
N THR A 197 23.40 6.68 27.50
CA THR A 197 23.52 8.13 27.75
C THR A 197 24.13 8.85 26.54
N ARG A 198 25.17 8.25 25.92
CA ARG A 198 25.81 8.79 24.71
C ARG A 198 24.90 8.73 23.48
N TYR A 199 24.16 7.63 23.32
CA TYR A 199 23.21 7.42 22.23
C TYR A 199 21.78 7.89 22.58
N GLY A 200 21.56 8.47 23.76
CA GLY A 200 20.24 8.96 24.19
C GLY A 200 19.70 10.11 23.34
N GLY A 201 20.59 10.95 22.80
CA GLY A 201 20.22 11.96 21.80
C GLY A 201 19.75 11.32 20.48
N ILE A 202 20.42 10.26 20.04
CA ILE A 202 20.03 9.49 18.84
C ILE A 202 18.69 8.79 19.08
N ARG A 203 18.43 8.27 20.29
CA ARG A 203 17.11 7.72 20.66
C ARG A 203 15.99 8.75 20.48
N ASN A 204 16.20 9.98 20.92
CA ASN A 204 15.21 11.05 20.78
C ASN A 204 15.06 11.48 19.31
N VAL A 205 16.15 11.53 18.54
CA VAL A 205 16.12 11.85 17.11
C VAL A 205 15.41 10.76 16.32
N ILE A 206 15.66 9.48 16.60
CA ILE A 206 14.97 8.35 15.97
C ILE A 206 13.48 8.35 16.39
N GLY A 207 13.16 8.63 17.66
CA GLY A 207 11.78 8.76 18.14
C GLY A 207 11.02 9.93 17.49
N ASN A 208 11.68 11.09 17.33
CA ASN A 208 11.11 12.26 16.66
C ASN A 208 11.00 12.06 15.15
N LEU A 209 11.98 11.40 14.52
CA LEU A 209 11.90 10.95 13.14
C LEU A 209 10.76 9.97 12.95
N PHE A 210 10.55 9.04 13.90
CA PHE A 210 9.40 8.14 13.87
C PHE A 210 8.08 8.90 13.98
N GLY A 211 7.93 9.84 14.93
CA GLY A 211 6.73 10.67 15.03
C GLY A 211 6.48 11.52 13.78
N GLY A 212 7.53 12.11 13.22
CA GLY A 212 7.47 12.90 11.99
C GLY A 212 7.16 12.07 10.75
N LEU A 213 7.83 10.93 10.56
CA LEU A 213 7.55 9.99 9.47
C LEU A 213 6.15 9.42 9.60
N TRP A 214 5.67 9.17 10.82
CA TRP A 214 4.32 8.67 11.05
C TRP A 214 3.27 9.71 10.65
N LEU A 215 3.47 10.98 10.99
CA LEU A 215 2.62 12.07 10.50
C LEU A 215 2.68 12.20 8.98
N ILE A 216 3.87 12.13 8.38
CA ILE A 216 4.01 12.21 6.92
C ILE A 216 3.36 11.01 6.24
N ALA A 217 3.56 9.79 6.76
CA ALA A 217 2.92 8.57 6.27
C ALA A 217 1.40 8.64 6.43
N PHE A 218 0.90 9.14 7.56
CA PHE A 218 -0.51 9.34 7.82
C PHE A 218 -1.12 10.41 6.90
N VAL A 219 -0.40 11.50 6.66
CA VAL A 219 -0.79 12.53 5.68
C VAL A 219 -0.75 11.96 4.27
N LEU A 220 0.28 11.21 3.88
CA LEU A 220 0.34 10.58 2.56
C LEU A 220 -0.74 9.52 2.38
N PHE A 221 -1.10 8.79 3.43
CA PHE A 221 -2.19 7.81 3.42
C PHE A 221 -3.56 8.48 3.34
N THR A 222 -3.80 9.52 4.14
CA THR A 222 -5.05 10.31 4.06
C THR A 222 -5.14 11.03 2.72
N VAL A 223 -4.06 11.62 2.23
CA VAL A 223 -3.97 12.17 0.87
C VAL A 223 -4.23 11.07 -0.15
N ALA A 224 -3.61 9.89 -0.08
CA ALA A 224 -3.87 8.81 -1.02
C ALA A 224 -5.35 8.37 -1.01
N ILE A 225 -5.98 8.27 0.16
CA ILE A 225 -7.40 7.92 0.31
C ILE A 225 -8.34 9.03 -0.14
N SER A 226 -8.02 10.30 0.11
CA SER A 226 -8.85 11.45 -0.28
C SER A 226 -8.66 11.81 -1.75
N VAL A 227 -7.44 11.63 -2.27
CA VAL A 227 -7.04 12.00 -3.62
C VAL A 227 -7.28 10.86 -4.60
N ALA A 228 -7.24 9.58 -4.22
CA ALA A 228 -7.57 8.49 -5.17
C ALA A 228 -9.00 8.59 -5.72
N PRO A 229 -10.07 8.81 -4.92
CA PRO A 229 -11.41 9.04 -5.44
C PRO A 229 -11.50 10.35 -6.22
N GLY A 230 -10.83 11.41 -5.74
CA GLY A 230 -10.82 12.74 -6.38
C GLY A 230 -10.11 12.76 -7.74
N ILE A 231 -8.98 12.08 -7.87
CA ILE A 231 -8.26 11.91 -9.15
C ILE A 231 -9.06 11.01 -10.07
N VAL A 232 -9.63 9.90 -9.57
CA VAL A 232 -10.45 9.01 -10.40
C VAL A 232 -11.68 9.74 -10.94
N THR A 233 -12.36 10.53 -10.10
CA THR A 233 -13.54 11.32 -10.50
C THR A 233 -13.19 12.57 -11.33
N ALA A 234 -12.11 13.28 -11.01
CA ALA A 234 -11.65 14.44 -11.77
C ALA A 234 -11.03 14.05 -13.11
N ALA A 235 -10.31 12.92 -13.18
CA ALA A 235 -9.86 12.34 -14.43
C ALA A 235 -11.06 11.90 -15.26
N ALA A 236 -12.06 11.23 -14.66
CA ALA A 236 -13.31 10.88 -15.34
C ALA A 236 -14.05 12.12 -15.88
N ARG A 237 -14.15 13.20 -15.09
CA ARG A 237 -14.83 14.45 -15.50
C ARG A 237 -14.05 15.27 -16.54
N ARG A 238 -12.74 15.45 -16.39
CA ARG A 238 -11.91 16.14 -17.40
C ARG A 238 -11.86 15.39 -18.73
N TRP A 239 -11.96 14.07 -18.68
CA TRP A 239 -12.08 13.24 -19.88
C TRP A 239 -13.44 13.37 -20.56
N ALA A 240 -14.53 13.47 -19.80
CA ALA A 240 -15.86 13.73 -20.37
C ALA A 240 -15.93 15.08 -21.11
N LEU A 241 -15.15 16.07 -20.68
CA LEU A 241 -15.12 17.42 -21.28
C LEU A 241 -14.15 17.56 -22.48
N ARG A 242 -13.24 16.59 -22.71
CA ARG A 242 -12.26 16.65 -23.80
C ARG A 242 -12.65 15.87 -25.06
N LYS A 243 -13.83 15.24 -25.10
CA LYS A 243 -14.32 14.66 -26.35
C LYS A 243 -14.62 15.78 -27.34
N PRO A 244 -13.99 15.81 -28.54
CA PRO A 244 -14.48 16.66 -29.61
C PRO A 244 -15.93 16.23 -29.91
N ARG A 245 -16.84 17.22 -29.94
CA ARG A 245 -18.18 17.04 -30.50
C ARG A 245 -17.97 16.80 -31.99
N GLY A 246 -17.97 15.54 -32.40
CA GLY A 246 -17.88 15.08 -33.79
C GLY A 246 -18.73 13.84 -33.96
#